data_AF-A0A7S2LC65-F1
#
_entry.id   AF-A0A7S2LC65-F1
#
_cell.length_a   1.000
_cell.length_b   1.000
_cell.length_c   1.000
_cell.angle_alpha   90.00
_cell.angle_beta   90.00
_cell.angle_gamma   90.00
#
_symmetry.space_group_name_H-M   'P 1'
#
loop_
_entity.id
_entity.type
_entity.pdbx_description
1 polymer ?
#
loop_
_entity_poly.entity_id
_entity_poly.type
_entity_poly.pdbx_seq_one_letter_code
_entity_poly.pdbx_strand_id
1 'polypeptide(L)'
;MMTSDLNASVDAVENGKISALHMDTLVKRQTMPIQVGSKSSTHGDSSAVKGKSVEPQSVLSSNDEEAVPLISSSASSPTTTAVSSFEIEHEKYRKSSKKFHTGQDQYAIFGTKISKKNLGILCAFFNGFWGGSQTIPLHFSELKGLEFVISFAIGSAIVTLCMWILLFGYHLYTTKSLFGAYKALPSMHFRIMWFPGACTGLLYCTGLFSTILSITCLGQGVGNSLCQLSMIVSGLWGVFKFDEIRGFEMISKWFASAGLALIGILWLSHEHVGGASHR
;
A
#
# COMPACT_ATOMS: atom_id res chain seq x y z
N MET A 1 11.91 -65.62 -25.37
CA MET A 1 10.60 -65.19 -24.83
C MET A 1 10.85 -64.06 -23.83
N MET A 2 11.32 -62.90 -24.29
CA MET A 2 11.70 -61.76 -23.43
C MET A 2 11.96 -60.47 -24.27
N THR A 3 11.11 -60.19 -25.26
CA THR A 3 11.23 -58.97 -26.09
C THR A 3 9.89 -58.26 -26.35
N SER A 4 8.81 -58.70 -25.72
CA SER A 4 7.45 -58.17 -25.98
C SER A 4 7.07 -56.96 -25.12
N ASP A 5 7.71 -56.76 -23.96
CA ASP A 5 7.19 -55.82 -22.94
C ASP A 5 7.78 -54.40 -23.01
N LEU A 6 8.80 -54.18 -23.85
CA LEU A 6 9.45 -52.87 -23.98
C LEU A 6 8.73 -51.92 -24.96
N ASN A 7 8.00 -52.44 -25.94
CA ASN A 7 7.28 -51.58 -26.90
C ASN A 7 5.99 -50.97 -26.32
N ALA A 8 5.34 -51.63 -25.36
CA ALA A 8 4.10 -51.12 -24.78
C ALA A 8 4.30 -49.88 -23.88
N SER A 9 5.52 -49.65 -23.37
CA SER A 9 5.82 -48.52 -22.49
C SER A 9 6.14 -47.23 -23.25
N VAL A 10 6.64 -47.32 -24.49
CA VAL A 10 6.95 -46.16 -25.34
C VAL A 10 5.66 -45.52 -25.87
N ASP A 11 4.67 -46.32 -26.24
CA ASP A 11 3.38 -45.84 -26.75
C ASP A 11 2.54 -45.10 -25.68
N ALA A 12 2.74 -45.41 -24.39
CA ALA A 12 2.05 -44.71 -23.30
C ALA A 12 2.60 -43.29 -23.06
N VAL A 13 3.89 -43.06 -23.32
CA VAL A 13 4.54 -41.75 -23.13
C VAL A 13 4.21 -40.79 -24.27
N GLU A 14 4.04 -41.31 -25.49
CA GLU A 14 3.71 -40.49 -26.67
C GLU A 14 2.24 -40.01 -26.63
N ASN A 15 1.32 -40.88 -26.19
CA ASN A 15 -0.10 -40.51 -26.03
C ASN A 15 -0.34 -39.48 -24.91
N GLY A 16 0.51 -39.44 -23.87
CA GLY A 16 0.45 -38.42 -22.82
C GLY A 16 0.86 -37.01 -23.30
N LYS A 17 1.81 -36.91 -24.25
CA LYS A 17 2.25 -35.62 -24.81
C LYS A 17 1.23 -34.99 -25.76
N ILE A 18 0.47 -35.81 -26.50
CA ILE A 18 -0.54 -35.32 -27.46
C ILE A 18 -1.74 -34.70 -26.72
N SER A 19 -2.11 -35.21 -25.54
CA SER A 19 -3.17 -34.62 -24.72
C SER A 19 -2.80 -33.25 -24.13
N ALA A 20 -1.52 -32.99 -23.84
CA ALA A 20 -1.07 -31.70 -23.33
C ALA A 20 -1.09 -30.60 -24.42
N LEU A 21 -0.72 -30.94 -25.65
CA LEU A 21 -0.72 -30.00 -26.79
C LEU A 21 -2.15 -29.65 -27.27
N HIS A 22 -3.12 -30.54 -27.09
CA HIS A 22 -4.51 -30.27 -27.47
C HIS A 22 -5.23 -29.34 -26.48
N MET A 23 -4.85 -29.36 -25.20
CA MET A 23 -5.40 -28.46 -24.16
C MET A 23 -4.90 -27.02 -24.30
N ASP A 24 -3.63 -26.80 -24.66
CA ASP A 24 -3.08 -25.46 -24.89
C ASP A 24 -3.68 -24.76 -26.12
N THR A 25 -4.14 -25.53 -27.11
CA THR A 25 -4.77 -24.99 -28.32
C THR A 25 -6.22 -24.54 -28.06
N LEU A 26 -6.91 -25.13 -27.08
CA LEU A 26 -8.28 -24.74 -26.70
C LEU A 26 -8.31 -23.52 -25.76
N VAL A 27 -7.30 -23.35 -24.89
CA VAL A 27 -7.21 -22.16 -24.01
C VAL A 27 -6.88 -20.89 -24.83
N LYS A 28 -6.17 -21.02 -25.95
CA LYS A 28 -5.82 -19.87 -26.81
C LYS A 28 -6.97 -19.37 -27.71
N ARG A 29 -8.09 -20.10 -27.82
CA ARG A 29 -9.25 -19.71 -28.65
C ARG A 29 -10.36 -18.94 -27.92
N GLN A 30 -10.28 -18.75 -26.60
CA GLN A 30 -11.33 -18.07 -25.83
C GLN A 30 -11.07 -16.58 -25.52
N THR A 31 -10.00 -15.98 -26.03
CA THR A 31 -9.77 -14.53 -25.92
C THR A 31 -10.21 -13.81 -27.18
N MET A 32 -11.53 -13.68 -27.38
CA MET A 32 -12.07 -12.68 -28.30
C MET A 32 -12.07 -11.30 -27.63
N PRO A 33 -11.61 -10.24 -28.31
CA PRO A 33 -11.77 -8.88 -27.82
C PRO A 33 -13.24 -8.46 -27.97
N ILE A 34 -13.85 -8.08 -26.85
CA ILE A 34 -15.15 -7.39 -26.84
C ILE A 34 -14.94 -6.00 -27.47
N GLN A 35 -15.34 -5.87 -28.73
CA GLN A 35 -15.57 -4.58 -29.40
C GLN A 35 -16.81 -3.93 -28.78
N VAL A 36 -16.62 -3.02 -27.81
CA VAL A 36 -17.69 -2.10 -27.39
C VAL A 36 -17.59 -0.86 -28.26
N GLY A 37 -18.32 -0.89 -29.37
CA GLY A 37 -18.77 0.32 -30.05
C GLY A 37 -19.89 0.94 -29.21
N SER A 38 -19.73 2.20 -28.80
CA SER A 38 -20.85 3.02 -28.34
C SER A 38 -20.82 4.38 -29.01
N LYS A 39 -22.00 4.67 -29.56
CA LYS A 39 -22.36 5.71 -30.51
C LYS A 39 -22.20 7.12 -29.96
N SER A 40 -21.97 8.01 -30.92
CA SER A 40 -22.26 9.44 -30.84
C SER A 40 -23.66 9.72 -30.28
N SER A 41 -23.75 10.68 -29.37
CA SER A 41 -24.96 11.48 -29.20
C SER A 41 -24.55 12.94 -29.04
N THR A 42 -24.96 13.70 -30.04
CA THR A 42 -24.96 15.15 -30.17
C THR A 42 -26.11 15.78 -29.37
N HIS A 43 -25.78 16.71 -28.48
CA HIS A 43 -26.56 17.88 -28.08
C HIS A 43 -25.61 18.72 -27.21
N GLY A 44 -25.20 19.95 -27.52
CA GLY A 44 -25.96 21.03 -28.12
C GLY A 44 -26.67 21.80 -27.00
N ASP A 45 -25.95 22.69 -26.30
CA ASP A 45 -26.39 24.08 -26.14
C ASP A 45 -25.37 25.01 -25.47
N SER A 46 -25.39 26.22 -26.02
CA SER A 46 -24.62 27.43 -25.75
C SER A 46 -24.66 27.91 -24.30
N SER A 47 -23.56 28.51 -23.86
CA SER A 47 -23.60 29.89 -23.35
C SER A 47 -22.21 30.53 -23.31
N ALA A 48 -22.19 31.76 -23.83
CA ALA A 48 -21.04 32.57 -24.15
C ALA A 48 -20.58 33.46 -22.97
N VAL A 49 -19.27 33.58 -22.76
CA VAL A 49 -18.59 34.72 -22.10
C VAL A 49 -17.16 34.74 -22.69
N LYS A 50 -16.82 35.57 -23.69
CA LYS A 50 -16.52 37.02 -23.73
C LYS A 50 -15.22 37.43 -23.00
N GLY A 51 -14.23 37.80 -23.83
CA GLY A 51 -13.05 38.63 -23.48
C GLY A 51 -11.84 37.84 -22.98
N LYS A 52 -10.59 38.08 -23.37
CA LYS A 52 -9.98 39.31 -23.89
C LYS A 52 -8.63 38.94 -24.54
N SER A 53 -8.40 39.51 -25.72
CA SER A 53 -7.15 39.47 -26.49
C SER A 53 -6.14 40.45 -25.88
N VAL A 54 -4.89 40.01 -25.70
CA VAL A 54 -3.69 40.86 -25.64
C VAL A 54 -2.53 40.07 -26.29
N GLU A 55 -1.93 40.68 -27.30
CA GLU A 55 -0.69 40.33 -28.01
C GLU A 55 0.08 41.67 -28.17
N PRO A 56 1.33 41.73 -28.69
CA PRO A 56 2.61 41.19 -28.23
C PRO A 56 3.69 42.31 -28.13
N GLN A 57 4.98 41.92 -28.16
CA GLN A 57 6.23 42.70 -28.35
C GLN A 57 6.97 43.06 -27.04
N SER A 58 8.31 43.05 -26.92
CA SER A 58 9.47 43.08 -27.85
C SER A 58 10.74 42.60 -27.11
N VAL A 59 11.61 41.75 -27.68
CA VAL A 59 12.95 42.05 -28.27
C VAL A 59 13.95 42.84 -27.39
N LEU A 60 15.07 42.20 -26.97
CA LEU A 60 16.51 42.63 -27.05
C LEU A 60 17.38 41.66 -26.19
N SER A 61 18.29 40.80 -26.70
CA SER A 61 19.64 40.95 -27.29
C SER A 61 20.82 41.13 -26.30
N SER A 62 21.87 40.31 -26.51
CA SER A 62 23.32 40.34 -26.14
C SER A 62 23.79 39.17 -25.25
N ASN A 63 24.62 38.19 -25.71
CA ASN A 63 26.08 38.25 -26.05
C ASN A 63 26.92 38.74 -24.84
N ASP A 64 28.02 38.15 -24.34
CA ASP A 64 29.04 37.20 -24.85
C ASP A 64 29.78 36.52 -23.67
N GLU A 65 30.52 35.45 -24.00
CA GLU A 65 31.82 34.97 -23.48
C GLU A 65 32.17 35.01 -21.97
N GLU A 66 32.51 33.84 -21.39
CA GLU A 66 33.91 33.54 -21.03
C GLU A 66 34.12 32.03 -20.82
N ALA A 67 35.09 31.47 -21.54
CA ALA A 67 35.54 30.10 -21.44
C ALA A 67 36.86 30.04 -20.65
N VAL A 68 36.97 29.13 -19.68
CA VAL A 68 38.26 28.68 -19.13
C VAL A 68 38.25 27.15 -19.00
N PRO A 69 39.15 26.42 -19.69
CA PRO A 69 39.28 24.98 -19.58
C PRO A 69 40.34 24.61 -18.52
N LEU A 70 40.17 23.50 -17.78
CA LEU A 70 41.24 22.53 -17.52
C LEU A 70 40.84 21.40 -16.56
N ILE A 71 41.44 20.24 -16.87
CA ILE A 71 41.73 19.05 -16.05
C ILE A 71 40.70 17.91 -16.12
N SER A 72 41.05 17.01 -17.04
CA SER A 72 40.79 15.58 -17.03
C SER A 72 41.11 14.94 -15.68
N SER A 73 40.21 14.10 -15.18
CA SER A 73 40.55 13.00 -14.28
C SER A 73 39.55 11.88 -14.48
N SER A 74 39.96 10.90 -15.29
CA SER A 74 39.32 9.61 -15.47
C SER A 74 39.35 8.82 -14.15
N ALA A 75 38.19 8.61 -13.56
CA ALA A 75 37.97 7.56 -12.56
C ALA A 75 36.63 6.88 -12.86
N SER A 76 36.71 5.76 -13.57
CA SER A 76 35.58 4.86 -13.82
C SER A 76 35.20 4.15 -12.52
N SER A 77 34.21 4.70 -11.81
CA SER A 77 33.56 4.04 -10.68
C SER A 77 32.30 3.28 -11.16
N PRO A 78 32.22 1.95 -10.95
CA PRO A 78 31.02 1.17 -11.27
C PRO A 78 30.01 1.31 -10.12
N THR A 79 29.26 2.42 -10.07
CA THR A 79 28.19 2.60 -9.07
C THR A 79 26.91 3.21 -9.65
N THR A 80 26.97 3.78 -10.85
CA THR A 80 25.84 4.47 -11.49
C THR A 80 24.73 3.52 -12.00
N THR A 81 25.04 2.25 -12.26
CA THR A 81 24.08 1.32 -12.89
C THR A 81 22.97 0.85 -11.94
N ALA A 82 23.26 0.72 -10.64
CA ALA A 82 22.28 0.26 -9.65
C ALA A 82 21.24 1.34 -9.30
N VAL A 83 21.64 2.62 -9.31
CA VAL A 83 20.74 3.75 -9.03
C VAL A 83 19.72 3.93 -10.16
N SER A 84 20.16 3.83 -11.43
CA SER A 84 19.22 3.95 -12.56
C SER A 84 18.19 2.83 -12.61
N SER A 85 18.56 1.62 -12.17
CA SER A 85 17.65 0.47 -12.15
C SER A 85 16.53 0.65 -11.12
N PHE A 86 16.85 1.23 -9.95
CA PHE A 86 15.88 1.53 -8.89
C PHE A 86 14.93 2.67 -9.28
N GLU A 87 15.45 3.74 -9.91
CA GLU A 87 14.61 4.85 -10.38
C GLU A 87 13.64 4.42 -11.48
N ILE A 88 14.08 3.59 -12.43
CA ILE A 88 13.25 3.07 -13.52
C ILE A 88 12.13 2.16 -12.97
N GLU A 89 12.43 1.32 -11.99
CA GLU A 89 11.42 0.46 -11.35
C GLU A 89 10.41 1.27 -10.53
N HIS A 90 10.88 2.31 -9.84
CA HIS A 90 10.04 3.23 -9.08
C HIS A 90 9.11 4.04 -10.00
N GLU A 91 9.59 4.50 -11.16
CA GLU A 91 8.78 5.23 -12.14
C GLU A 91 7.71 4.34 -12.79
N LYS A 92 8.02 3.05 -13.02
CA LYS A 92 7.08 2.06 -13.54
C LYS A 92 5.98 1.72 -12.53
N TYR A 93 6.34 1.53 -11.26
CA TYR A 93 5.37 1.36 -10.16
C TYR A 93 4.47 2.59 -10.01
N ARG A 94 5.05 3.79 -10.10
CA ARG A 94 4.34 5.07 -10.05
C ARG A 94 3.34 5.26 -11.20
N LYS A 95 3.71 4.93 -12.44
CA LYS A 95 2.80 5.00 -13.60
C LYS A 95 1.67 3.97 -13.50
N SER A 96 1.95 2.77 -12.97
CA SER A 96 0.94 1.74 -12.72
C SER A 96 -0.08 2.14 -11.64
N SER A 97 0.39 2.75 -10.54
CA SER A 97 -0.47 3.24 -9.44
C SER A 97 -1.43 4.35 -9.89
N LYS A 98 -0.95 5.30 -10.71
CA LYS A 98 -1.81 6.36 -11.28
C LYS A 98 -2.89 5.84 -12.22
N LYS A 99 -2.58 4.80 -13.00
CA LYS A 99 -3.54 4.18 -13.92
C LYS A 99 -4.62 3.36 -13.18
N PHE A 100 -4.27 2.75 -12.04
CA PHE A 100 -5.20 2.01 -11.19
C PHE A 100 -6.25 2.91 -10.49
N HIS A 101 -5.88 4.13 -10.12
CA HIS A 101 -6.78 5.04 -9.39
C HIS A 101 -7.94 5.59 -10.24
N THR A 102 -7.79 5.63 -11.57
CA THR A 102 -8.70 6.38 -12.46
C THR A 102 -9.81 5.52 -13.08
N GLY A 103 -9.83 4.19 -12.87
CA GLY A 103 -10.66 3.26 -13.67
C GLY A 103 -11.84 2.55 -12.98
N GLN A 104 -11.95 2.53 -11.66
CA GLN A 104 -13.01 1.78 -10.95
C GLN A 104 -13.51 2.55 -9.72
N ASP A 105 -14.37 3.54 -9.88
CA ASP A 105 -14.79 4.41 -8.76
C ASP A 105 -15.84 3.80 -7.82
N GLN A 106 -16.29 2.59 -8.12
CA GLN A 106 -17.34 1.92 -7.36
C GLN A 106 -17.02 0.44 -7.14
N TYR A 107 -17.14 0.00 -5.90
CA TYR A 107 -17.08 -1.41 -5.52
C TYR A 107 -18.50 -1.91 -5.25
N ALA A 108 -18.84 -3.08 -5.78
CA ALA A 108 -20.10 -3.74 -5.47
C ALA A 108 -19.89 -4.65 -4.25
N ILE A 109 -20.28 -4.17 -3.07
CA ILE A 109 -20.20 -4.94 -1.82
C ILE A 109 -21.65 -5.26 -1.41
N PHE A 110 -21.98 -6.55 -1.27
CA PHE A 110 -23.34 -7.04 -0.99
C PHE A 110 -24.40 -6.49 -1.97
N GLY A 111 -24.06 -6.35 -3.25
CA GLY A 111 -24.98 -5.82 -4.27
C GLY A 111 -25.20 -4.30 -4.22
N THR A 112 -24.63 -3.60 -3.24
CA THR A 112 -24.66 -2.13 -3.17
C THR A 112 -23.40 -1.53 -3.77
N LYS A 113 -23.57 -0.46 -4.56
CA LYS A 113 -22.46 0.29 -5.16
C LYS A 113 -21.96 1.32 -4.16
N ILE A 114 -20.78 1.10 -3.59
CA ILE A 114 -20.16 2.02 -2.62
C ILE A 114 -19.05 2.81 -3.31
N SER A 115 -19.06 4.14 -3.15
CA SER A 115 -17.99 5.02 -3.61
C SER A 115 -16.70 4.80 -2.81
N LYS A 116 -15.55 4.84 -3.49
CA LYS A 116 -14.20 4.76 -2.87
C LYS A 116 -14.06 5.65 -1.62
N LYS A 117 -14.57 6.89 -1.70
CA LYS A 117 -14.48 7.85 -0.61
C LYS A 117 -15.23 7.38 0.63
N ASN A 118 -16.46 6.89 0.43
CA ASN A 118 -17.30 6.40 1.52
C ASN A 118 -16.70 5.13 2.14
N LEU A 119 -16.12 4.25 1.32
CA LEU A 119 -15.43 3.06 1.81
C LEU A 119 -14.21 3.44 2.66
N GLY A 120 -13.40 4.41 2.23
CA GLY A 120 -12.26 4.91 3.01
C GLY A 120 -12.68 5.51 4.34
N ILE A 121 -13.76 6.30 4.36
CA ILE A 121 -14.34 6.86 5.59
C ILE A 121 -14.82 5.73 6.53
N LEU A 122 -15.55 4.74 6.00
CA LEU A 122 -16.04 3.60 6.78
C LEU A 122 -14.88 2.78 7.38
N CYS A 123 -13.83 2.52 6.59
CA CYS A 123 -12.63 1.85 7.05
C CYS A 123 -11.92 2.66 8.15
N ALA A 124 -11.85 3.98 8.03
CA ALA A 124 -11.26 4.84 9.06
C ALA A 124 -12.07 4.79 10.37
N PHE A 125 -13.40 4.85 10.29
CA PHE A 125 -14.28 4.69 11.46
C PHE A 125 -14.12 3.32 12.10
N PHE A 126 -14.15 2.25 11.30
CA PHE A 126 -13.97 0.90 11.79
C PHE A 126 -12.60 0.74 12.46
N ASN A 127 -11.53 1.25 11.85
CA ASN A 127 -10.18 1.21 12.41
C ASN A 127 -10.10 1.97 13.74
N GLY A 128 -10.71 3.16 13.83
CA GLY A 128 -10.76 3.93 15.07
C GLY A 128 -11.54 3.23 16.18
N PHE A 129 -12.72 2.70 15.85
CA PHE A 129 -13.57 1.96 16.79
C PHE A 129 -12.90 0.67 17.26
N TRP A 130 -12.36 -0.12 16.33
CA TRP A 130 -11.64 -1.35 16.61
C TRP A 130 -10.40 -1.08 17.47
N GLY A 131 -9.59 -0.08 17.09
CA GLY A 131 -8.41 0.33 17.86
C GLY A 131 -8.75 0.78 19.28
N GLY A 132 -9.81 1.58 19.45
CA GLY A 132 -10.31 1.99 20.77
C GLY A 132 -10.86 0.83 21.60
N SER A 133 -11.49 -0.16 20.97
CA SER A 133 -12.00 -1.33 21.68
C SER A 133 -10.88 -2.19 22.29
N GLN A 134 -9.70 -2.23 21.65
CA GLN A 134 -8.55 -2.98 22.13
C GLN A 134 -7.94 -2.40 23.42
N THR A 135 -8.20 -1.13 23.74
CA THR A 135 -7.71 -0.53 24.99
C THR A 135 -8.56 -0.89 26.21
N ILE A 136 -9.77 -1.44 26.02
CA ILE A 136 -10.70 -1.77 27.12
C ILE A 136 -10.15 -2.91 28.00
N PRO A 137 -9.72 -4.07 27.46
CA PRO A 137 -9.22 -5.17 28.29
C PRO A 137 -7.97 -4.80 29.07
N LEU A 138 -7.15 -3.88 28.55
CA LEU A 138 -5.93 -3.42 29.20
C LEU A 138 -6.22 -2.69 30.52
N HIS A 139 -7.39 -2.04 30.64
CA HIS A 139 -7.81 -1.40 31.88
C HIS A 139 -8.11 -2.42 33.00
N PHE A 140 -8.44 -3.67 32.65
CA PHE A 140 -8.82 -4.71 33.60
C PHE A 140 -7.69 -5.70 33.94
N SER A 141 -6.54 -5.62 33.27
CA SER A 141 -5.42 -6.52 33.54
C SER A 141 -4.42 -5.89 34.52
N GLU A 142 -4.12 -6.57 35.63
CA GLU A 142 -3.05 -6.18 36.57
C GLU A 142 -1.64 -6.49 36.03
N LEU A 143 -1.53 -7.14 34.87
CA LEU A 143 -0.27 -7.54 34.27
C LEU A 143 0.50 -6.34 33.71
N LYS A 144 1.72 -6.15 34.20
CA LYS A 144 2.60 -5.05 33.79
C LYS A 144 3.28 -5.34 32.45
N GLY A 145 2.63 -4.90 31.37
CA GLY A 145 3.24 -4.37 30.14
C GLY A 145 3.96 -5.34 29.19
N LEU A 146 5.05 -5.97 29.63
CA LEU A 146 5.99 -6.63 28.70
C LEU A 146 5.56 -8.06 28.33
N GLU A 147 4.99 -8.80 29.28
CA GLU A 147 4.44 -10.14 29.04
C GLU A 147 3.30 -10.13 28.00
N PHE A 148 2.57 -9.01 27.94
CA PHE A 148 1.53 -8.81 26.95
C PHE A 148 2.07 -8.81 25.52
N VAL A 149 3.30 -8.31 25.27
CA VAL A 149 3.88 -8.25 23.93
C VAL A 149 4.11 -9.65 23.36
N ILE A 150 4.61 -10.57 24.18
CA ILE A 150 4.88 -11.95 23.75
C ILE A 150 3.55 -12.67 23.45
N SER A 151 2.58 -12.53 24.35
CA SER A 151 1.24 -13.10 24.16
C SER A 151 0.55 -12.52 22.92
N PHE A 152 0.67 -11.21 22.70
CA PHE A 152 0.14 -10.52 21.52
C PHE A 152 0.79 -11.03 20.23
N ALA A 153 2.11 -11.21 20.20
CA ALA A 153 2.81 -11.76 19.04
C ALA A 153 2.31 -13.17 18.69
N ILE A 154 2.21 -14.05 19.69
CA ILE A 154 1.70 -15.42 19.50
C ILE A 154 0.24 -15.40 19.04
N GLY A 155 -0.62 -14.61 19.69
CA GLY A 155 -2.02 -14.45 19.31
C GLY A 155 -2.17 -13.94 17.87
N SER A 156 -1.37 -12.95 17.48
CA SER A 156 -1.37 -12.42 16.11
C SER A 156 -0.95 -13.47 15.08
N ALA A 157 0.03 -14.31 15.40
CA ALA A 157 0.47 -15.41 14.54
C ALA A 157 -0.63 -16.47 14.38
N ILE A 158 -1.30 -16.84 15.47
CA ILE A 158 -2.42 -17.79 15.44
C ILE A 158 -3.58 -17.24 14.60
N VAL A 159 -4.02 -16.00 14.85
CA VAL A 159 -5.12 -15.37 14.10
C VAL A 159 -4.77 -15.25 12.62
N THR A 160 -3.53 -14.89 12.29
CA THR A 160 -3.04 -14.83 10.91
C THR A 160 -3.11 -16.20 10.26
N LEU A 161 -2.63 -17.24 10.93
CA LEU A 161 -2.71 -18.62 10.45
C LEU A 161 -4.16 -19.06 10.23
N CYS A 162 -5.06 -18.76 11.17
CA CYS A 162 -6.49 -19.04 11.04
C CYS A 162 -7.11 -18.32 9.84
N MET A 163 -6.77 -17.04 9.61
CA MET A 163 -7.22 -16.29 8.43
C MET A 163 -6.74 -16.92 7.13
N TRP A 164 -5.50 -17.40 7.07
CA TRP A 164 -4.99 -18.15 5.91
C TRP A 164 -5.74 -19.47 5.69
N ILE A 165 -6.05 -20.21 6.77
CA ILE A 165 -6.83 -21.45 6.69
C ILE A 165 -8.25 -21.15 6.17
N LEU A 166 -8.91 -20.11 6.68
CA LEU A 166 -10.24 -19.70 6.23
C LEU A 166 -10.24 -19.25 4.77
N LEU A 167 -9.24 -18.47 4.36
CA LEU A 167 -9.08 -18.02 2.97
C LEU A 167 -8.87 -19.22 2.03
N PHE A 168 -8.01 -20.16 2.43
CA PHE A 168 -7.82 -21.40 1.68
C PHE A 168 -9.11 -22.23 1.62
N GLY A 169 -9.84 -22.35 2.74
CA GLY A 169 -11.13 -23.04 2.81
C GLY A 169 -12.20 -22.41 1.90
N TYR A 170 -12.25 -21.07 1.85
CA TYR A 170 -13.15 -20.34 0.95
C TYR A 170 -12.83 -20.62 -0.53
N HIS A 171 -11.55 -20.61 -0.91
CA HIS A 171 -11.14 -20.98 -2.27
C HIS A 171 -11.38 -22.45 -2.59
N LEU A 172 -11.17 -23.34 -1.61
CA LEU A 172 -11.49 -24.77 -1.77
C LEU A 172 -12.98 -25.00 -1.99
N TYR A 173 -13.82 -24.29 -1.23
CA TYR A 173 -15.27 -24.34 -1.39
C TYR A 173 -15.73 -23.84 -2.77
N THR A 174 -15.10 -22.78 -3.28
CA THR A 174 -15.44 -22.12 -4.55
C THR A 174 -14.94 -22.91 -5.76
N THR A 175 -13.70 -23.41 -5.73
CA THR A 175 -13.05 -24.05 -6.89
C THR A 175 -13.25 -25.58 -6.92
N LYS A 176 -13.69 -26.21 -5.81
CA LYS A 176 -13.89 -27.67 -5.67
C LYS A 176 -12.66 -28.54 -6.00
N SER A 177 -11.47 -27.95 -6.12
CA SER A 177 -10.21 -28.63 -6.42
C SER A 177 -9.12 -28.08 -5.51
N LEU A 178 -8.36 -28.97 -4.87
CA LEU A 178 -7.24 -28.61 -3.99
C LEU A 178 -6.14 -27.84 -4.75
N PHE A 179 -5.82 -28.29 -5.96
CA PHE A 179 -4.80 -27.64 -6.78
C PHE A 179 -5.26 -26.27 -7.27
N GLY A 180 -6.55 -26.14 -7.61
CA GLY A 180 -7.15 -24.85 -7.97
C GLY A 180 -7.15 -23.85 -6.82
N ALA A 181 -7.47 -24.31 -5.60
CA ALA A 181 -7.44 -23.48 -4.40
C ALA A 181 -6.02 -23.03 -4.05
N TYR A 182 -5.03 -23.92 -4.13
CA TYR A 182 -3.63 -23.57 -3.89
C TYR A 182 -3.11 -22.55 -4.91
N LYS A 183 -3.47 -22.71 -6.20
CA LYS A 183 -3.08 -21.77 -7.27
C LYS A 183 -3.79 -20.41 -7.15
N ALA A 184 -4.95 -20.36 -6.51
CA ALA A 184 -5.69 -19.12 -6.24
C ALA A 184 -5.13 -18.34 -5.04
N LEU A 185 -4.37 -18.98 -4.16
CA LEU A 185 -3.73 -18.29 -3.04
C LEU A 185 -2.68 -17.28 -3.55
N PRO A 186 -2.46 -16.17 -2.83
CA PRO A 186 -1.39 -15.24 -3.15
C PRO A 186 -0.05 -15.99 -3.19
N SER A 187 0.68 -15.86 -4.31
CA SER A 187 1.99 -16.48 -4.47
C SER A 187 2.94 -16.00 -3.39
N MET A 188 3.40 -16.92 -2.55
CA MET A 188 4.32 -16.64 -1.46
C MET A 188 5.73 -16.38 -2.02
N HIS A 189 6.04 -15.12 -2.29
CA HIS A 189 7.38 -14.70 -2.72
C HIS A 189 8.35 -14.62 -1.53
N PHE A 190 8.48 -15.71 -0.76
CA PHE A 190 9.26 -15.73 0.49
C PHE A 190 10.69 -15.21 0.29
N ARG A 191 11.36 -15.60 -0.80
CA ARG A 191 12.75 -15.20 -1.08
C ARG A 191 12.95 -13.69 -1.23
N ILE A 192 11.93 -12.96 -1.68
CA ILE A 192 12.00 -11.51 -1.91
C ILE A 192 11.39 -10.77 -0.71
N MET A 193 10.30 -11.29 -0.14
CA MET A 193 9.54 -10.59 0.90
C MET A 193 10.05 -10.84 2.32
N TRP A 194 10.87 -11.87 2.58
CA TRP A 194 11.28 -12.18 3.96
C TRP A 194 12.06 -11.03 4.60
N PHE A 195 12.98 -10.39 3.88
CA PHE A 195 13.79 -9.29 4.43
C PHE A 195 12.96 -8.03 4.73
N PRO A 196 12.22 -7.44 3.77
CA PRO A 196 11.38 -6.27 4.07
C PRO A 196 10.26 -6.61 5.07
N GLY A 197 9.72 -7.83 5.03
CA GLY A 197 8.74 -8.31 6.01
C GLY A 197 9.32 -8.40 7.43
N ALA A 198 10.51 -9.00 7.59
CA ALA A 198 11.21 -9.08 8.86
C ALA A 198 11.60 -7.69 9.39
N CYS A 199 12.10 -6.81 8.53
CA CYS A 199 12.45 -5.44 8.90
C CYS A 199 11.21 -4.65 9.37
N THR A 200 10.10 -4.75 8.63
CA THR A 200 8.82 -4.13 9.02
C THR A 200 8.31 -4.68 10.35
N GLY A 201 8.38 -6.00 10.54
CA GLY A 201 7.99 -6.65 11.80
C GLY A 201 8.85 -6.20 12.98
N LEU A 202 10.18 -6.12 12.80
CA LEU A 202 11.09 -5.62 13.83
C LEU A 202 10.79 -4.17 14.19
N LEU A 203 10.63 -3.29 13.20
CA LEU A 203 10.27 -1.89 13.41
C LEU A 203 8.91 -1.75 14.13
N TYR A 204 7.93 -2.58 13.76
CA TYR A 204 6.63 -2.61 14.42
C TYR A 204 6.77 -3.02 15.89
N CYS A 205 7.52 -4.09 16.19
CA CYS A 205 7.77 -4.53 17.56
C CYS A 205 8.51 -3.46 18.38
N THR A 206 9.50 -2.78 17.80
CA THR A 206 10.19 -1.66 18.46
C THR A 206 9.23 -0.50 18.75
N GLY A 207 8.36 -0.15 17.80
CA GLY A 207 7.33 0.88 18.00
C GLY A 207 6.33 0.52 19.10
N LEU A 208 5.87 -0.73 19.12
CA LEU A 208 4.96 -1.23 20.16
C LEU A 208 5.62 -1.24 21.54
N PHE A 209 6.88 -1.68 21.61
CA PHE A 209 7.66 -1.65 22.85
C PHE A 209 7.89 -0.22 23.35
N SER A 210 8.27 0.70 22.46
CA SER A 210 8.46 2.12 22.79
C SER A 210 7.17 2.78 23.25
N THR A 211 6.02 2.40 22.66
CA THR A 211 4.69 2.86 23.08
C THR A 211 4.38 2.44 24.51
N ILE A 212 4.61 1.16 24.84
CA ILE A 212 4.41 0.64 26.20
C ILE A 212 5.31 1.38 27.19
N LEU A 213 6.60 1.54 26.88
CA LEU A 213 7.52 2.29 27.73
C LEU A 213 7.04 3.74 27.94
N SER A 214 6.63 4.43 26.87
CA SER A 214 6.13 5.80 26.93
C SER A 214 4.92 5.91 27.85
N ILE A 215 3.93 5.02 27.70
CA ILE A 215 2.73 5.00 28.55
C ILE A 215 3.08 4.68 30.01
N THR A 216 4.00 3.74 30.26
CA THR A 216 4.40 3.38 31.63
C THR A 216 5.21 4.47 32.33
N CYS A 217 6.04 5.23 31.61
CA CYS A 217 6.89 6.25 32.19
C CYS A 217 6.22 7.63 32.29
N LEU A 218 5.40 8.00 31.29
CA LEU A 218 4.79 9.35 31.20
C LEU A 218 3.31 9.36 31.59
N GLY A 219 2.70 8.18 31.82
CA GLY A 219 1.28 8.03 32.08
C GLY A 219 0.44 7.94 30.80
N GLN A 220 -0.81 7.47 30.95
CA GLN A 220 -1.70 7.21 29.81
C GLN A 220 -2.02 8.47 29.00
N GLY A 221 -2.17 9.63 29.63
CA GLY A 221 -2.52 10.89 28.94
C GLY A 221 -1.43 11.35 27.98
N VAL A 222 -0.21 11.53 28.50
CA VAL A 222 0.93 12.02 27.72
C VAL A 222 1.46 10.93 26.78
N GLY A 223 1.56 9.68 27.24
CA GLY A 223 2.05 8.56 26.45
C GLY A 223 1.19 8.29 25.20
N ASN A 224 -0.13 8.28 25.34
CA ASN A 224 -1.04 8.10 24.19
C ASN A 224 -0.92 9.25 23.19
N SER A 225 -0.77 10.48 23.68
CA SER A 225 -0.64 11.67 22.84
C SER A 225 0.66 11.66 22.02
N LEU A 226 1.76 11.19 22.61
CA LEU A 226 3.01 10.97 21.87
C LEU A 226 2.89 9.87 20.81
N CYS A 227 2.13 8.81 21.09
CA CYS A 227 1.89 7.77 20.10
C CYS A 227 1.08 8.30 18.92
N GLN A 228 0.12 9.21 19.14
CA GLN A 228 -0.64 9.85 18.07
C GLN A 228 0.24 10.75 17.17
N LEU A 229 1.30 11.34 17.71
CA LEU A 229 2.26 12.14 16.93
C LEU A 229 2.95 11.32 15.82
N SER A 230 3.04 9.99 15.97
CA SER A 230 3.56 9.11 14.93
C SER A 230 2.79 9.22 13.60
N MET A 231 1.49 9.54 13.63
CA MET A 231 0.70 9.77 12.42
C MET A 231 1.14 11.03 11.68
N ILE A 232 1.55 12.08 12.39
CA ILE A 232 2.07 13.31 11.80
C ILE A 232 3.42 13.04 11.12
N VAL A 233 4.30 12.32 11.79
CA VAL A 233 5.61 11.93 11.24
C VAL A 233 5.43 11.04 9.99
N SER A 234 4.49 10.10 10.03
CA SER A 234 4.14 9.25 8.89
C SER A 234 3.62 10.08 7.71
N GLY A 235 2.68 11.00 7.95
CA GLY A 235 2.17 11.89 6.92
C GLY A 235 3.26 12.81 6.33
N LEU A 236 4.20 13.27 7.17
CA LEU A 236 5.33 14.10 6.73
C LEU A 236 6.26 13.33 5.79
N TRP A 237 6.52 12.05 6.07
CA TRP A 237 7.23 11.16 5.15
C TRP A 237 6.47 10.96 3.83
N GLY A 238 5.13 10.86 3.88
CA GLY A 238 4.25 10.80 2.71
C GLY A 238 4.36 12.04 1.81
N VAL A 239 4.48 13.22 2.42
CA VAL A 239 4.66 14.49 1.71
C VAL A 239 6.07 14.60 1.12
N PHE A 240 7.13 14.37 1.90
CA PHE A 240 8.49 14.68 1.46
C PHE A 240 9.20 13.57 0.67
N LYS A 241 8.95 12.30 0.98
CA LYS A 241 9.68 11.18 0.34
C LYS A 241 8.89 10.53 -0.78
N PHE A 242 7.60 10.29 -0.54
CA PHE A 242 6.77 9.53 -1.48
C PHE A 242 6.05 10.40 -2.49
N ASP A 243 6.06 11.73 -2.30
CA ASP A 243 5.31 12.70 -3.10
C ASP A 243 3.84 12.29 -3.31
N GLU A 244 3.21 11.67 -2.31
CA GLU A 244 1.84 11.16 -2.41
C GLU A 244 0.83 12.31 -2.43
N ILE A 245 1.09 13.34 -1.63
CA ILE A 245 0.26 14.54 -1.53
C ILE A 245 0.94 15.63 -2.37
N ARG A 246 0.39 15.92 -3.54
CA ARG A 246 0.89 16.96 -4.45
C ARG A 246 -0.06 18.14 -4.52
N GLY A 247 0.49 19.34 -4.64
CA GLY A 247 -0.27 20.57 -4.78
C GLY A 247 -0.40 21.33 -3.46
N PHE A 248 -0.18 22.64 -3.54
CA PHE A 248 -0.13 23.52 -2.37
C PHE A 248 -1.42 23.48 -1.54
N GLU A 249 -2.58 23.36 -2.19
CA GLU A 249 -3.88 23.31 -1.52
C GLU A 249 -4.09 22.05 -0.66
N MET A 250 -3.65 20.87 -1.14
CA MET A 250 -3.77 19.64 -0.35
C MET A 250 -2.75 19.61 0.78
N ILE A 251 -1.53 20.08 0.53
CA ILE A 251 -0.47 20.17 1.53
C ILE A 251 -0.90 21.14 2.65
N SER A 252 -1.43 22.32 2.31
CA SER A 252 -1.87 23.29 3.32
C SER A 252 -3.04 22.77 4.17
N LYS A 253 -4.02 22.09 3.55
CA LYS A 253 -5.11 21.42 4.28
C LYS A 253 -4.58 20.33 5.23
N TRP A 254 -3.60 19.55 4.79
CA TRP A 254 -2.96 18.54 5.63
C TRP A 254 -2.23 19.18 6.82
N PHE A 255 -1.41 20.21 6.59
CA PHE A 255 -0.71 20.93 7.66
C PHE A 255 -1.68 21.61 8.64
N ALA A 256 -2.79 22.18 8.16
CA ALA A 256 -3.83 22.74 9.01
C ALA A 256 -4.44 21.66 9.92
N SER A 257 -4.74 20.48 9.37
CA SER A 257 -5.27 19.35 10.15
C SER A 257 -4.26 18.81 11.18
N ALA A 258 -2.98 18.70 10.80
CA ALA A 258 -1.91 18.29 11.69
C ALA A 258 -1.68 19.30 12.82
N GLY A 259 -1.74 20.60 12.51
CA GLY A 259 -1.65 21.67 13.50
C GLY A 259 -2.78 21.62 14.52
N LEU A 260 -4.02 21.39 14.07
CA LEU A 260 -5.16 21.21 14.98
C LEU A 260 -4.98 20.00 15.90
N ALA A 261 -4.46 18.88 15.38
CA ALA A 261 -4.16 17.70 16.19
C ALA A 261 -3.07 17.98 17.24
N LEU A 262 -2.00 18.71 16.88
CA LEU A 262 -0.95 19.13 17.82
C LEU A 262 -1.50 20.02 18.93
N ILE A 263 -2.37 20.98 18.60
CA ILE A 263 -3.01 21.85 19.58
C ILE A 263 -3.84 21.00 20.57
N GLY A 264 -4.61 20.02 20.06
CA GLY A 264 -5.36 19.10 20.91
C GLY A 264 -4.47 18.30 21.87
N ILE A 265 -3.34 17.78 21.38
CA ILE A 265 -2.34 17.07 22.19
C ILE A 265 -1.73 17.98 23.27
N LEU A 266 -1.32 19.19 22.90
CA LEU A 266 -0.74 20.16 23.83
C LEU A 266 -1.73 20.59 24.91
N TRP A 267 -3.00 20.79 24.53
CA TRP A 267 -4.07 21.13 25.46
C TRP A 267 -4.30 20.03 26.50
N LEU A 268 -4.44 18.78 26.05
CA LEU A 268 -4.58 17.61 26.94
C LEU A 268 -3.36 17.43 27.85
N SER A 269 -2.15 17.67 27.32
CA SER A 269 -0.92 17.59 28.10
C SER A 269 -0.86 18.67 29.19
N HIS A 270 -1.33 19.88 28.91
CA HIS A 270 -1.32 20.99 29.87
C HIS A 270 -2.29 20.74 31.04
N GLU A 271 -3.50 20.24 30.74
CA GLU A 271 -4.49 19.90 31.77
C GLU A 271 -3.98 18.83 32.74
N HIS A 272 -3.21 17.86 32.24
CA HIS A 272 -2.67 16.78 33.07
C HIS A 272 -1.64 17.27 34.11
N VAL A 273 -0.81 18.25 33.77
CA VAL A 273 0.18 18.83 34.68
C VAL A 273 -0.49 19.69 35.76
N GLY A 274 -1.56 20.41 35.40
CA GLY A 274 -2.30 21.25 36.34
C GLY A 274 -3.01 20.47 37.46
N GLY A 275 -3.53 19.27 37.15
CA GLY A 275 -4.20 18.41 38.12
C GLY A 275 -3.26 17.75 39.15
N ALA A 276 -1.98 17.57 38.81
CA ALA A 276 -0.99 16.93 39.68
C ALA A 276 -0.45 17.85 40.79
N SER A 277 -0.53 19.18 40.64
CA SER A 277 -0.10 20.13 41.68
C SER A 277 -1.09 20.32 42.83
N HIS A 278 -2.31 19.78 42.72
CA HIS A 278 -3.38 19.95 43.72
C HIS A 278 -3.69 18.70 44.55
N ARG A 279 -2.89 17.64 44.44
CA ARG A 279 -2.95 16.44 45.29
C ARG A 279 -1.63 16.25 46.02
#